data_AF-A0A7M1Q8I3-F1
#
_entry.id   AF-A0A7M1Q8I3-F1
#
_cell.length_a   1.000
_cell.length_b   1.000
_cell.length_c   1.000
_cell.angle_alpha   90.00
_cell.angle_beta   90.00
_cell.angle_gamma   90.00
#
_symmetry.space_group_name_H-M   'P 1'
#
loop_
_entity.id
_entity.type
_entity.pdbx_description
1 polymer ?
#
loop_
_entity_poly.entity_id
_entity_poly.type
_entity_poly.pdbx_seq_one_letter_code
_entity_poly.pdbx_strand_id
1 'polypeptide(L)'
;MSNAFAFDTKQFDTAQLESVFFAPARAFAALSVDYTEKLVNAQLEAAKAYSDTTLAQLRSLAEVKDAEGLKSYLEGQQAVAKDLTERLKGDAGKVVALQQDFVQQSQKLTENSVKQAQQDVKPATESETQTTSAPKAAKETTSKAK
;
A
#
# COMPACT_ATOMS: atom_id res chain seq x y z
N MET A 1 51.45 -10.80 12.27
CA MET A 1 50.32 -11.69 11.95
C MET A 1 49.05 -10.88 12.04
N SER A 2 48.33 -10.77 10.93
CA SER A 2 47.15 -9.93 10.76
C SER A 2 45.92 -10.58 11.41
N ASN A 3 45.28 -9.88 12.35
CA ASN A 3 43.90 -10.19 12.75
C ASN A 3 42.95 -9.42 11.82
N ALA A 4 42.69 -9.98 10.65
CA ALA A 4 41.86 -9.37 9.60
C ALA A 4 40.38 -9.79 9.65
N PHE A 5 39.91 -10.42 10.74
CA PHE A 5 38.54 -10.93 10.84
C PHE A 5 37.91 -10.68 12.23
N ALA A 6 38.03 -9.46 12.75
CA ALA A 6 37.11 -9.03 13.80
C ALA A 6 35.76 -8.73 13.13
N PHE A 7 34.85 -9.71 13.14
CA PHE A 7 33.46 -9.48 12.74
C PHE A 7 32.82 -8.60 13.82
N ASP A 8 32.69 -7.30 13.55
CA ASP A 8 32.11 -6.34 14.49
C ASP A 8 30.61 -6.64 14.60
N THR A 9 30.23 -7.31 15.69
CA THR A 9 28.85 -7.72 15.96
C THR A 9 27.91 -6.54 16.20
N LYS A 10 28.40 -5.28 16.18
CA LYS A 10 27.56 -4.08 16.17
C LYS A 10 27.01 -3.74 14.78
N GLN A 11 27.39 -4.46 13.72
CA GLN A 11 26.94 -4.18 12.35
C GLN A 11 25.56 -4.75 11.97
N PHE A 12 24.94 -5.57 12.81
CA PHE A 12 23.56 -6.04 12.60
C PHE A 12 22.63 -5.43 13.65
N ASP A 13 22.27 -4.16 13.47
CA ASP A 13 21.17 -3.58 14.23
C ASP A 13 19.84 -4.15 13.69
N THR A 14 19.34 -5.17 14.39
CA THR A 14 18.06 -5.82 14.05
C THR A 14 16.90 -4.83 14.00
N ALA A 15 16.98 -3.70 14.72
CA ALA A 15 15.95 -2.66 14.68
C ALA A 15 15.98 -1.89 13.34
N GLN A 16 17.18 -1.58 12.81
CA GLN A 16 17.31 -0.97 11.48
C GLN A 16 16.89 -1.93 10.36
N LEU A 17 17.22 -3.22 10.49
CA LEU A 17 16.76 -4.23 9.55
C LEU A 17 15.22 -4.34 9.54
N GLU A 18 14.63 -4.32 10.74
CA GLU A 18 13.18 -4.34 10.91
C GLU A 18 12.52 -3.08 10.33
N SER A 19 13.03 -1.87 10.62
CA SER A 19 12.41 -0.62 10.18
C SER A 19 12.59 -0.31 8.70
N VAL A 20 13.75 -0.62 8.12
CA VAL A 20 14.07 -0.29 6.72
C VAL A 20 13.59 -1.35 5.74
N PHE A 21 13.53 -2.63 6.13
CA PHE A 21 13.21 -3.73 5.22
C PHE A 21 11.89 -4.44 5.55
N PHE A 22 11.73 -4.94 6.77
CA PHE A 22 10.58 -5.81 7.10
C PHE A 22 9.27 -5.07 7.33
N ALA A 23 9.31 -3.90 7.99
CA ALA A 23 8.10 -3.12 8.26
C ALA A 23 7.42 -2.62 6.96
N PRO A 24 8.14 -2.04 5.97
CA PRO A 24 7.56 -1.70 4.67
C PRO A 24 7.00 -2.93 3.94
N ALA A 25 7.69 -4.07 3.99
CA ALA A 25 7.24 -5.30 3.36
C ALA A 25 5.93 -5.82 3.99
N ARG A 26 5.81 -5.83 5.32
CA ARG A 26 4.56 -6.23 6.00
C ARG A 26 3.42 -5.26 5.72
N ALA A 27 3.69 -3.96 5.70
CA ALA A 27 2.68 -2.96 5.39
C ALA A 27 2.15 -3.10 3.94
N PHE A 28 3.04 -3.39 2.98
CA PHE A 28 2.63 -3.67 1.59
C PHE A 28 1.84 -4.98 1.48
N ALA A 29 2.23 -6.02 2.23
CA ALA A 29 1.47 -7.27 2.28
C ALA A 29 0.07 -7.05 2.88
N ALA A 30 -0.05 -6.28 3.96
CA ALA A 30 -1.32 -5.91 4.55
C ALA A 30 -2.21 -5.12 3.58
N LEU A 31 -1.64 -4.16 2.85
CA LEU A 31 -2.35 -3.41 1.81
C LEU A 31 -2.87 -4.33 0.69
N SER A 32 -2.08 -5.30 0.29
CA SER A 32 -2.45 -6.28 -0.75
C SER A 32 -3.59 -7.20 -0.28
N VAL A 33 -3.58 -7.61 0.99
CA VAL A 33 -4.66 -8.39 1.61
C VAL A 33 -5.94 -7.56 1.69
N ASP A 34 -5.87 -6.32 2.17
CA ASP A 34 -7.02 -5.40 2.25
C ASP A 34 -7.66 -5.15 0.87
N TYR A 35 -6.83 -4.90 -0.15
CA TYR A 35 -7.32 -4.76 -1.53
C TYR A 35 -8.03 -6.02 -2.03
N THR A 36 -7.46 -7.20 -1.74
CA THR A 36 -8.06 -8.50 -2.13
C THR A 36 -9.38 -8.73 -1.41
N GLU A 37 -9.45 -8.47 -0.10
CA GLU A 37 -10.68 -8.59 0.68
C GLU A 37 -11.78 -7.68 0.12
N LYS A 38 -11.46 -6.42 -0.15
CA LYS A 38 -12.41 -5.47 -0.74
C LYS A 38 -12.88 -5.90 -2.14
N LEU A 39 -11.99 -6.44 -2.98
CA LEU A 39 -12.37 -6.97 -4.29
C LEU A 39 -13.30 -8.17 -4.18
N VAL A 40 -13.01 -9.12 -3.29
CA VAL A 40 -13.85 -10.31 -3.06
C VAL A 40 -15.22 -9.88 -2.55
N ASN A 41 -15.27 -8.93 -1.60
CA ASN A 41 -16.52 -8.38 -1.11
C ASN A 41 -17.34 -7.71 -2.22
N ALA A 42 -16.70 -6.94 -3.11
CA ALA A 42 -17.37 -6.35 -4.26
C ALA A 42 -17.96 -7.42 -5.20
N GLN A 43 -17.25 -8.52 -5.45
CA GLN A 43 -17.75 -9.63 -6.27
C GLN A 43 -18.94 -10.35 -5.60
N LEU A 44 -18.87 -10.59 -4.28
CA LEU A 44 -19.96 -11.22 -3.52
C LEU A 44 -21.21 -10.34 -3.49
N GLU A 45 -21.04 -9.03 -3.31
CA GLU A 45 -22.15 -8.07 -3.31
C GLU A 45 -22.83 -8.05 -4.68
N ALA A 46 -22.04 -7.99 -5.77
CA ALA A 46 -22.56 -8.07 -7.13
C ALA A 46 -23.33 -9.38 -7.37
N ALA A 47 -22.74 -10.53 -7.02
CA ALA A 47 -23.38 -11.84 -7.19
C ALA A 47 -24.70 -11.98 -6.42
N LYS A 48 -24.72 -11.55 -5.15
CA LYS A 48 -25.93 -11.52 -4.33
C LYS A 48 -26.99 -10.66 -5.01
N ALA A 49 -26.62 -9.44 -5.38
CA ALA A 49 -27.56 -8.49 -5.91
C ALA A 49 -28.12 -8.96 -7.26
N TYR A 50 -27.32 -9.58 -8.16
CA TYR A 50 -27.83 -10.11 -9.44
C TYR A 50 -28.78 -11.27 -9.20
N SER A 51 -28.45 -12.16 -8.25
CA SER A 51 -29.31 -13.26 -7.85
C SER A 51 -30.64 -12.77 -7.28
N ASP A 52 -30.61 -11.74 -6.43
CA ASP A 52 -31.82 -11.10 -5.88
C ASP A 52 -32.71 -10.54 -6.99
N THR A 53 -32.12 -9.84 -7.98
CA THR A 53 -32.85 -9.33 -9.15
C THR A 53 -33.49 -10.45 -9.96
N THR A 54 -32.75 -11.53 -10.26
CA THR A 54 -33.30 -12.67 -11.01
C THR A 54 -34.43 -13.37 -10.26
N LEU A 55 -34.27 -13.60 -8.95
CA LEU A 55 -35.30 -14.21 -8.12
C LEU A 55 -36.54 -13.32 -8.00
N ALA A 56 -36.37 -12.00 -7.95
CA ALA A 56 -37.49 -11.05 -7.96
C ALA A 56 -38.25 -11.11 -9.30
N GLN A 57 -37.55 -11.13 -10.44
CA GLN A 57 -38.18 -11.29 -11.75
C GLN A 57 -38.93 -12.62 -11.88
N LEU A 58 -38.34 -13.73 -11.39
CA LEU A 58 -38.99 -15.03 -11.44
C LEU A 58 -40.28 -15.07 -10.61
N ARG A 59 -40.27 -14.47 -9.41
CA ARG A 59 -41.49 -14.34 -8.59
C ARG A 59 -42.55 -13.49 -9.29
N SER A 60 -42.15 -12.34 -9.84
CA SER A 60 -43.06 -11.46 -10.57
C SER A 60 -43.67 -12.17 -11.79
N LEU A 61 -42.88 -12.96 -12.52
CA LEU A 61 -43.38 -13.76 -13.63
C LEU A 61 -44.34 -14.86 -13.16
N ALA A 62 -44.06 -15.53 -12.05
CA ALA A 62 -44.92 -16.57 -11.50
C ALA A 62 -46.29 -16.03 -11.01
N GLU A 63 -46.38 -14.72 -10.73
CA GLU A 63 -47.63 -14.04 -10.36
C GLU A 63 -48.51 -13.67 -11.57
N VAL A 64 -47.98 -13.79 -12.80
CA VAL A 64 -48.73 -13.51 -14.03
C VAL A 64 -49.79 -14.59 -14.27
N LYS A 65 -51.06 -14.19 -14.28
CA LYS A 65 -52.21 -15.11 -14.44
C LYS A 65 -52.91 -14.98 -15.79
N ASP A 66 -52.71 -13.86 -16.48
CA ASP A 66 -53.43 -13.51 -17.71
C ASP A 66 -52.63 -12.50 -18.57
N ALA A 67 -53.22 -12.09 -19.68
CA ALA A 67 -52.61 -11.16 -20.64
C ALA A 67 -52.37 -9.75 -20.06
N GLU A 68 -53.18 -9.30 -19.10
CA GLU A 68 -53.00 -8.00 -18.45
C GLU A 68 -51.82 -8.04 -17.48
N GLY A 69 -51.70 -9.11 -16.69
CA GLY A 69 -50.53 -9.36 -15.85
C GLY A 69 -49.24 -9.46 -16.66
N LEU A 70 -49.28 -10.09 -17.84
CA LEU A 70 -48.12 -10.16 -18.75
C LEU A 70 -47.74 -8.76 -19.28
N LYS A 71 -48.73 -7.94 -19.65
CA LYS A 71 -48.50 -6.56 -20.08
C LYS A 71 -47.84 -5.73 -18.97
N SER A 72 -48.36 -5.82 -17.74
CA SER A 72 -47.76 -5.12 -16.59
C SER A 72 -46.34 -5.62 -16.27
N TYR A 73 -46.09 -6.93 -16.37
CA TYR A 73 -44.73 -7.49 -16.23
C TYR A 73 -43.77 -6.87 -17.25
N LEU A 74 -44.17 -6.81 -18.53
CA LEU A 74 -43.36 -6.24 -19.61
C LEU A 74 -43.12 -4.74 -19.42
N GLU A 75 -44.11 -3.98 -18.97
CA GLU A 75 -43.97 -2.57 -18.61
C GLU A 75 -42.95 -2.38 -17.47
N GLY A 76 -42.93 -3.30 -16.50
CA GLY A 76 -41.98 -3.31 -15.38
C GLY A 76 -40.52 -3.62 -15.78
N GLN A 77 -40.29 -4.29 -16.90
CA GLN A 77 -38.93 -4.68 -17.33
C GLN A 77 -38.01 -3.48 -17.60
N GLN A 78 -38.56 -2.33 -18.01
CA GLN A 78 -37.76 -1.12 -18.21
C GLN A 78 -37.12 -0.65 -16.90
N ALA A 79 -37.83 -0.74 -15.78
CA ALA A 79 -37.30 -0.39 -14.47
C ALA A 79 -36.17 -1.36 -14.05
N VAL A 80 -36.34 -2.65 -14.33
CA VAL A 80 -35.31 -3.66 -14.02
C VAL A 80 -34.05 -3.46 -14.87
N ALA A 81 -34.21 -3.15 -16.17
CA ALA A 81 -33.09 -2.82 -17.04
C ALA A 81 -32.32 -1.58 -16.55
N LYS A 82 -33.04 -0.56 -16.06
CA LYS A 82 -32.44 0.63 -15.46
C LYS A 82 -31.66 0.29 -14.19
N ASP A 83 -32.25 -0.48 -13.28
CA ASP A 83 -31.59 -0.92 -12.04
C ASP A 83 -30.30 -1.72 -12.33
N LEU A 84 -30.36 -2.68 -13.26
CA LEU A 84 -29.18 -3.44 -13.70
C LEU A 84 -28.09 -2.54 -14.28
N THR A 85 -28.46 -1.53 -15.07
CA THR A 85 -27.50 -0.58 -15.66
C THR A 85 -26.86 0.32 -14.60
N GLU A 86 -27.65 0.86 -13.67
CA GLU A 86 -27.15 1.68 -12.56
C GLU A 86 -26.20 0.88 -11.67
N ARG A 87 -26.53 -0.38 -11.42
CA ARG A 87 -25.70 -1.29 -10.63
C ARG A 87 -24.41 -1.68 -11.33
N LEU A 88 -24.46 -2.02 -12.62
CA LEU A 88 -23.26 -2.27 -13.42
C LEU A 88 -22.31 -1.06 -13.39
N LYS A 89 -22.85 0.15 -13.52
CA LYS A 89 -22.07 1.38 -13.39
C LYS A 89 -21.49 1.56 -11.98
N GLY A 90 -22.28 1.25 -10.95
CA GLY A 90 -21.84 1.27 -9.55
C GLY A 90 -20.69 0.30 -9.29
N ASP A 91 -20.81 -0.94 -9.75
CA ASP A 91 -19.79 -1.98 -9.61
C ASP A 91 -18.48 -1.60 -10.32
N ALA A 92 -18.57 -1.08 -11.55
CA ALA A 92 -17.41 -0.54 -12.25
C ALA A 92 -16.76 0.61 -11.46
N GLY A 93 -17.57 1.51 -10.90
CA GLY A 93 -17.11 2.59 -10.03
C GLY A 93 -16.38 2.07 -8.78
N LYS A 94 -16.89 1.03 -8.13
CA LYS A 94 -16.26 0.40 -6.96
C LYS A 94 -14.88 -0.16 -7.33
N VAL A 95 -14.76 -0.91 -8.42
CA VAL A 95 -13.47 -1.47 -8.85
C VAL A 95 -12.44 -0.36 -9.15
N VAL A 96 -12.86 0.70 -9.84
CA VAL A 96 -11.98 1.86 -10.10
C VAL A 96 -11.55 2.53 -8.81
N ALA A 97 -12.46 2.74 -7.87
CA ALA A 97 -12.16 3.33 -6.57
C ALA A 97 -11.16 2.48 -5.77
N LEU A 98 -11.32 1.15 -5.78
CA LEU A 98 -10.38 0.23 -5.13
C LEU A 98 -8.98 0.32 -5.74
N GLN A 99 -8.88 0.37 -7.07
CA GLN A 99 -7.59 0.51 -7.74
C GLN A 99 -6.91 1.85 -7.40
N GLN A 100 -7.69 2.94 -7.32
CA GLN A 100 -7.18 4.25 -6.91
C GLN A 100 -6.73 4.25 -5.45
N ASP A 101 -7.49 3.65 -4.55
CA ASP A 101 -7.14 3.52 -3.12
C ASP A 101 -5.82 2.75 -2.97
N PHE A 102 -5.68 1.60 -3.64
CA PHE A 102 -4.44 0.82 -3.60
C PHE A 102 -3.22 1.62 -4.07
N VAL A 103 -3.33 2.38 -5.16
CA VAL A 103 -2.23 3.23 -5.67
C VAL A 103 -1.89 4.34 -4.67
N GLN A 104 -2.89 5.05 -4.15
CA GLN A 104 -2.68 6.13 -3.18
C GLN A 104 -2.04 5.62 -1.89
N GLN A 105 -2.49 4.49 -1.37
CA GLN A 105 -1.92 3.90 -0.16
C GLN A 105 -0.50 3.38 -0.39
N SER A 106 -0.21 2.81 -1.57
CA SER A 106 1.14 2.39 -1.94
C SER A 106 2.12 3.56 -2.02
N GLN A 107 1.68 4.69 -2.57
CA GLN A 107 2.48 5.93 -2.60
C GLN A 107 2.76 6.44 -1.20
N LYS A 108 1.73 6.52 -0.34
CA LYS A 108 1.90 6.91 1.08
C LYS A 108 2.86 5.98 1.82
N LEU A 109 2.75 4.68 1.62
CA LEU A 109 3.64 3.71 2.24
C LEU A 109 5.10 3.95 1.83
N THR A 110 5.33 4.21 0.53
CA THR A 110 6.65 4.51 0.00
C THR A 110 7.22 5.80 0.61
N GLU A 111 6.43 6.88 0.62
CA GLU A 111 6.83 8.15 1.23
C GLU A 111 7.17 8.00 2.72
N ASN A 112 6.36 7.25 3.47
CA ASN A 112 6.58 7.00 4.89
C ASN A 112 7.85 6.16 5.12
N SER A 113 8.08 5.14 4.29
CA SER A 113 9.28 4.30 4.37
C SER A 113 10.55 5.11 4.12
N VAL A 114 10.54 6.02 3.13
CA VAL A 114 11.68 6.91 2.86
C VAL A 114 11.92 7.88 4.03
N LYS A 115 10.88 8.49 4.58
CA LYS A 115 11.00 9.37 5.76
C LYS A 115 11.55 8.63 6.97
N GLN A 116 11.07 7.41 7.22
CA GLN A 116 11.52 6.59 8.34
C GLN A 116 12.99 6.19 8.18
N ALA A 117 13.39 5.72 7.00
CA ALA A 117 14.80 5.42 6.71
C ALA A 117 15.72 6.64 6.87
N GLN A 118 15.28 7.84 6.51
CA GLN A 118 16.05 9.08 6.72
C GLN A 118 16.19 9.46 8.19
N GLN A 119 15.19 9.16 9.03
CA GLN A 119 15.22 9.43 10.47
C GLN A 119 16.10 8.42 11.22
N ASP A 120 16.03 7.14 10.84
CA ASP A 120 16.78 6.04 11.45
C ASP A 120 18.27 6.02 11.04
N VAL A 121 18.62 6.69 9.93
CA VAL A 121 20.00 6.87 9.42
C VAL A 121 20.55 8.27 9.76
N LYS A 122 20.20 8.82 10.94
CA LYS A 122 20.87 10.05 11.41
C LYS A 122 22.39 9.80 11.45
N PRO A 123 23.20 10.65 10.79
CA PRO A 123 24.61 10.38 10.62
C PRO A 123 25.30 10.38 11.98
N ALA A 124 26.06 9.32 12.25
CA ALA A 124 27.15 9.33 13.22
C ALA A 124 28.27 10.23 12.70
N THR A 125 27.98 11.52 12.49
CA THR A 125 28.95 12.53 12.07
C THR A 125 28.93 13.66 13.09
N GLU A 126 29.29 13.36 14.33
CA GLU A 126 29.61 14.37 15.36
C GLU A 126 30.35 13.71 16.55
N SER A 127 31.46 13.00 16.29
CA SER A 127 32.44 12.63 17.34
C SER A 127 33.81 12.26 16.75
N GLU A 128 34.31 13.03 15.78
CA GLU A 128 35.75 13.06 15.46
C GLU A 128 36.19 14.51 15.19
N THR A 129 36.00 15.40 16.16
CA THR A 129 36.64 16.72 16.12
C THR A 129 36.93 17.26 17.52
N GLN A 130 37.62 16.49 18.37
CA GLN A 130 38.41 17.07 19.47
C GLN A 130 39.21 16.01 20.24
N THR A 131 40.46 15.78 19.82
CA THR A 131 41.66 15.50 20.64
C THR A 131 42.79 15.39 19.59
N THR A 132 43.77 16.26 19.45
CA THR A 132 44.53 16.99 20.46
C THR A 132 45.06 18.33 19.90
N SER A 133 45.08 19.28 20.80
CA SER A 133 45.66 20.63 20.72
C SER A 133 47.16 20.63 20.39
N ALA A 134 47.57 21.56 19.52
CA ALA A 134 48.95 22.01 19.42
C ALA A 134 49.38 22.77 20.69
N PRO A 135 50.70 22.83 20.98
CA PRO A 135 51.30 24.15 21.16
C PRO A 135 52.57 24.40 20.34
N LYS A 136 52.56 25.63 19.83
CA LYS A 136 53.55 26.54 19.22
C LYS A 136 55.02 26.49 19.71
N ALA A 137 55.91 26.94 18.80
CA ALA A 137 57.34 27.35 18.90
C ALA A 137 58.38 26.23 18.57
N ALA A 138 59.41 26.40 17.72
CA ALA A 138 60.21 27.55 17.30
C ALA A 138 60.62 27.41 15.81
N LYS A 139 60.44 28.44 14.97
CA LYS A 139 61.46 29.42 14.55
C LYS A 139 62.85 28.85 14.14
N GLU A 140 63.09 29.01 12.82
CA GLU A 140 64.34 29.45 12.19
C GLU A 140 65.58 28.53 12.10
N THR A 141 66.18 28.57 10.90
CA THR A 141 67.55 28.16 10.51
C THR A 141 67.79 26.63 10.44
N THR A 142 68.39 26.01 9.42
CA THR A 142 69.45 26.39 8.47
C THR A 142 69.43 25.33 7.33
N SER A 143 69.46 25.73 6.05
CA SER A 143 70.62 25.62 5.15
C SER A 143 71.22 24.21 4.91
N LYS A 144 71.17 23.78 3.64
CA LYS A 144 72.12 22.97 2.85
C LYS A 144 72.81 21.76 3.49
N ALA A 145 72.68 20.61 2.81
CA ALA A 145 73.72 19.66 2.34
C ALA A 145 73.02 18.31 2.12
N LYS A 146 73.20 17.54 1.06
CA LYS A 146 74.21 17.44 0.00
C LYS A 146 73.59 16.66 -1.14
#